data_AF-A0A534EVW0-F1
#
_entry.id   AF-A0A534EVW0-F1
#
_cell.length_a   1.000
_cell.length_b   1.000
_cell.length_c   1.000
_cell.angle_alpha   90.00
_cell.angle_beta   90.00
_cell.angle_gamma   90.00
#
_symmetry.space_group_name_H-M   'P 1'
#
loop_
_entity.id
_entity.type
_entity.pdbx_description
1 polymer ?
#
loop_
_entity_poly.entity_id
_entity_poly.type
_entity_poly.pdbx_seq_one_letter_code
_entity_poly.pdbx_strand_id
1 'polypeptide(L)'
;MRHHAPVVASAVVAALGFGGSLRAEEPAMGKDLAATIALQGMPCDKVVSATRNGDSDYTATCRDGSRYHVFVDSSGRVVVKKL
;
A
#
# COMPACT_ATOMS: atom_id res chain seq x y z
N MET A 1 -14.27 -22.84 -60.80
CA MET A 1 -15.11 -23.57 -59.83
C MET A 1 -14.32 -23.57 -58.50
N ARG A 2 -14.64 -22.64 -57.58
CA ARG A 2 -15.19 -22.91 -56.23
C ARG A 2 -14.66 -24.23 -55.65
N HIS A 3 -13.97 -24.26 -54.50
CA HIS A 3 -14.65 -24.22 -53.21
C HIS A 3 -13.68 -24.04 -52.00
N HIS A 4 -14.05 -23.10 -51.11
CA HIS A 4 -13.93 -23.12 -49.64
C HIS A 4 -12.54 -23.08 -48.94
N ALA A 5 -12.13 -21.87 -48.54
CA ALA A 5 -11.69 -21.60 -47.16
C ALA A 5 -12.92 -21.70 -46.22
N PRO A 6 -12.85 -21.83 -44.87
CA PRO A 6 -11.72 -21.47 -43.98
C PRO A 6 -11.51 -22.44 -42.79
N VAL A 7 -10.36 -22.40 -42.10
CA VAL A 7 -10.36 -22.75 -40.66
C VAL A 7 -9.46 -21.77 -39.91
N VAL A 8 -10.13 -21.10 -38.98
CA VAL A 8 -9.70 -20.11 -38.02
C VAL A 8 -8.84 -20.75 -36.94
N ALA A 9 -7.77 -20.08 -36.51
CA ALA A 9 -7.25 -20.21 -35.16
C ALA A 9 -6.66 -18.87 -34.71
N SER A 10 -7.55 -17.93 -34.35
CA SER A 10 -7.19 -16.73 -33.61
C SER A 10 -6.69 -17.12 -32.21
N ALA A 11 -5.39 -17.02 -31.97
CA ALA A 11 -4.83 -17.09 -30.63
C ALA A 11 -4.94 -15.70 -29.96
N VAL A 12 -6.08 -15.47 -29.30
CA VAL A 12 -6.32 -14.38 -28.32
C VAL A 12 -6.20 -15.10 -26.96
N VAL A 13 -5.44 -14.69 -25.95
CA VAL A 13 -5.35 -13.41 -25.23
C VAL A 13 -4.02 -13.42 -24.46
N ALA A 14 -3.24 -12.34 -24.56
CA ALA A 14 -2.15 -12.07 -23.62
C ALA A 14 -2.75 -11.61 -22.28
N ALA A 15 -2.84 -12.52 -21.30
CA ALA A 15 -3.21 -12.17 -19.95
C ALA A 15 -2.01 -11.52 -19.24
N LEU A 16 -1.87 -10.20 -19.39
CA LEU A 16 -1.06 -9.36 -18.50
C LEU A 16 -1.73 -9.32 -17.12
N GLY A 17 -1.54 -10.38 -16.35
CA GLY A 17 -1.90 -10.42 -14.94
C GLY A 17 -0.83 -9.73 -14.09
N PHE A 18 -0.68 -8.41 -14.20
CA PHE A 18 -0.08 -7.62 -13.11
C PHE A 18 -1.12 -7.51 -11.99
N GLY A 19 -1.34 -8.63 -11.29
CA GLY A 19 -2.11 -8.70 -10.05
C GLY A 19 -1.31 -8.12 -8.89
N GLY A 20 -0.92 -6.86 -8.99
CA GLY A 20 -0.24 -6.14 -7.92
C GLY A 20 -1.21 -5.21 -7.22
N SER A 21 -2.13 -5.71 -6.39
CA SER A 21 -2.90 -4.87 -5.46
C SER A 21 -3.65 -5.69 -4.41
N LEU A 22 -2.95 -6.52 -3.64
CA LEU A 22 -3.44 -6.95 -2.33
C LEU A 22 -2.26 -7.07 -1.38
N ARG A 23 -1.72 -5.95 -0.92
CA ARG A 23 -1.03 -5.96 0.37
C ARG A 23 -2.04 -5.56 1.43
N ALA A 24 -2.72 -6.57 1.96
CA ALA A 24 -3.06 -6.59 3.37
C ALA A 24 -1.72 -6.49 4.11
N GLU A 25 -1.22 -5.27 4.26
CA GLU A 25 -0.03 -5.01 5.06
C GLU A 25 -0.47 -5.22 6.52
N GLU A 26 -0.30 -6.48 6.90
CA GLU A 26 -0.76 -7.19 8.08
C GLU A 26 -0.64 -6.39 9.40
N PRO A 27 -1.44 -6.74 10.43
CA PRO A 27 -1.44 -6.14 11.76
C PRO A 27 -0.06 -5.87 12.39
N ALA A 28 1.00 -6.56 11.97
CA ALA A 28 2.37 -6.27 12.36
C ALA A 28 2.81 -4.83 11.99
N MET A 29 2.63 -4.41 10.74
CA MET A 29 3.03 -3.07 10.28
C MET A 29 2.21 -1.96 10.96
N GLY A 30 0.93 -2.22 11.24
CA GLY A 30 0.09 -1.31 12.01
C GLY A 30 0.60 -1.10 13.45
N LYS A 31 1.12 -2.15 14.10
CA LYS A 31 1.69 -2.06 15.45
C LYS A 31 3.01 -1.30 15.46
N ASP A 32 3.87 -1.54 14.47
CA ASP A 32 5.16 -0.85 14.36
C ASP A 32 4.97 0.65 14.07
N LEU A 33 4.03 0.99 13.18
CA LEU A 33 3.64 2.38 12.93
C LEU A 33 3.03 3.03 14.18
N ALA A 34 2.14 2.34 14.91
CA ALA A 34 1.59 2.85 16.16
C ALA A 34 2.68 3.16 17.18
N ALA A 35 3.64 2.25 17.36
CA ALA A 35 4.78 2.44 18.26
C ALA A 35 5.65 3.63 17.82
N THR A 36 5.91 3.76 16.52
CA THR A 36 6.69 4.87 15.95
C THR A 36 6.02 6.22 16.19
N ILE A 37 4.70 6.30 15.99
CA ILE A 37 3.90 7.51 16.24
C ILE A 37 3.94 7.87 17.73
N ALA A 38 3.78 6.87 18.61
CA ALA A 38 3.82 7.06 20.06
C ALA A 38 5.20 7.51 20.56
N LEU A 39 6.29 6.97 19.99
CA LEU A 39 7.67 7.39 20.30
C LEU A 39 7.95 8.84 19.93
N GLN A 40 7.22 9.40 18.97
CA GLN A 40 7.27 10.82 18.58
C GLN A 40 6.33 11.70 19.43
N GLY A 41 5.70 11.13 20.46
CA GLY A 41 4.80 11.86 21.37
C GLY A 41 3.41 12.12 20.82
N MET A 42 3.02 11.49 19.70
CA MET A 42 1.68 11.62 19.15
C MET A 42 0.72 10.56 19.69
N PRO A 43 -0.53 10.94 19.99
CA PRO A 43 -1.53 9.98 20.45
C PRO A 43 -1.99 9.09 19.30
N CYS A 44 -1.78 7.78 19.43
CA CYS A 44 -2.35 6.75 18.55
C CYS A 44 -2.36 5.40 19.27
N ASP A 45 -3.49 5.02 19.88
CA ASP A 45 -3.60 3.74 20.59
C ASP A 45 -3.52 2.54 19.64
N LYS A 46 -4.21 2.65 18.49
CA LYS A 46 -4.28 1.58 17.49
C LYS A 46 -4.40 2.17 16.10
N VAL A 47 -3.47 1.81 15.22
CA VAL A 47 -3.61 2.03 13.78
C VAL A 47 -4.65 1.06 13.24
N VAL A 48 -5.71 1.59 12.64
CA VAL A 48 -6.80 0.82 12.04
C VAL A 48 -6.65 0.70 10.52
N SER A 49 -5.86 1.58 9.91
CA SER A 49 -5.49 1.50 8.50
C SER A 49 -4.10 2.09 8.30
N ALA A 50 -3.28 1.44 7.50
CA ALA A 50 -1.99 1.95 7.06
C ALA A 50 -1.90 1.82 5.55
N THR A 51 -1.46 2.89 4.89
CA THR A 51 -1.24 2.93 3.46
C THR A 51 0.23 3.24 3.22
N ARG A 52 0.92 2.37 2.50
CA ARG A 52 2.29 2.63 2.03
C ARG A 52 2.20 3.57 0.84
N ASN A 53 2.79 4.75 0.96
CA ASN A 53 2.87 5.72 -0.15
C ASN A 53 4.15 5.53 -0.98
N GLY A 54 5.18 4.94 -0.37
CA GLY A 54 6.46 4.68 -1.01
C GLY A 54 7.38 3.82 -0.14
N ASP A 55 8.67 3.78 -0.49
CA ASP A 55 9.65 3.20 0.40
C ASP A 55 9.80 4.08 1.63
N SER A 56 9.71 3.48 2.82
CA SER A 56 9.84 4.18 4.10
C SER A 56 8.90 5.40 4.25
N ASP A 57 7.78 5.43 3.54
CA ASP A 57 6.74 6.47 3.56
C ASP A 57 5.34 5.83 3.68
N TYR A 58 4.62 6.20 4.74
CA TYR A 58 3.32 5.63 5.10
C TYR A 58 2.34 6.69 5.59
N THR A 59 1.07 6.50 5.27
CA THR A 59 -0.06 7.17 5.91
C THR A 59 -0.77 6.21 6.84
N ALA A 60 -0.71 6.46 8.14
CA ALA A 60 -1.43 5.72 9.16
C ALA A 60 -2.71 6.46 9.56
N THR A 61 -3.78 5.71 9.80
CA THR A 61 -5.04 6.19 10.38
C THR A 61 -5.27 5.45 11.68
N CYS A 62 -5.42 6.19 12.75
CA CYS A 62 -5.63 5.69 14.09
C CYS A 62 -7.13 5.54 14.38
N ARG A 63 -7.47 4.71 15.37
CA ARG A 63 -8.87 4.39 15.74
C ARG A 63 -9.68 5.63 16.14
N ASP A 64 -9.02 6.63 16.71
CA ASP A 64 -9.57 7.94 17.07
C ASP A 64 -9.89 8.82 15.85
N GLY A 65 -9.51 8.39 14.64
CA GLY A 65 -9.65 9.14 13.40
C GLY A 65 -8.46 10.04 13.07
N SER A 66 -7.46 10.15 13.95
CA SER A 66 -6.24 10.91 13.66
C SER A 66 -5.47 10.24 12.52
N ARG A 67 -4.94 11.05 11.59
CA ARG A 67 -4.13 10.59 10.48
C ARG A 67 -2.71 11.12 10.61
N TYR A 68 -1.74 10.27 10.30
CA TYR A 68 -0.32 10.58 10.42
C TYR A 68 0.42 10.16 9.15
N HIS A 69 1.34 11.00 8.70
CA HIS A 69 2.31 10.72 7.65
C HIS A 69 3.65 10.40 8.32
N VAL A 70 4.09 9.16 8.18
CA VAL A 70 5.33 8.63 8.72
C VAL A 70 6.29 8.44 7.56
N PHE A 71 7.40 9.17 7.54
CA PHE A 71 8.38 9.09 6.47
C PHE A 71 9.82 9.25 6.98
N VAL A 72 10.80 8.86 6.19
CA VAL A 72 12.21 9.12 6.48
C VAL A 72 12.65 10.41 5.77
N ASP A 73 13.22 11.36 6.53
CA ASP A 73 13.73 12.62 5.97
C ASP A 73 15.07 12.44 5.24
N SER A 74 15.56 13.50 4.61
CA SER A 74 16.86 13.50 3.92
C SER A 74 18.07 13.28 4.84
N SER A 75 17.89 13.37 6.16
CA SER A 75 18.92 13.05 7.16
C SER A 75 18.86 11.59 7.63
N GLY A 76 17.96 10.78 7.09
CA GLY A 76 17.76 9.38 7.49
C GLY A 76 16.99 9.21 8.80
N ARG A 77 16.28 10.24 9.28
CA ARG A 77 15.48 10.16 10.50
C ARG A 77 14.01 9.90 10.18
N VAL A 78 13.36 9.10 11.02
CA VAL A 78 11.92 8.90 10.96
C VAL A 78 11.22 10.14 11.49
N VAL A 79 10.37 10.73 10.65
CA VAL A 79 9.53 11.89 10.95
C VAL A 79 8.08 11.45 10.92
N VAL A 80 7.31 11.94 11.87
CA VAL A 80 5.86 11.72 11.91
C VAL A 80 5.17 13.08 11.91
N LYS A 81 4.29 13.29 10.94
CA LYS A 81 3.53 14.53 10.75
C LYS A 81 2.04 14.23 10.83
N LYS A 82 1.30 14.99 11.63
CA LYS A 82 -0.17 14.90 11.66
C LYS A 82 -0.76 15.48 10.37
N LEU A 83 -1.73 14.78 9.79
CA LEU A 83 -2.50 15.19 8.60
C LEU A 83 -3.86 15.77 8.98
#